data_AF-A0AAW3ZJ40-F1
#
_entry.id   AF-A0AAW3ZJ40-F1
#
_cell.length_a   1.000
_cell.length_b   1.000
_cell.length_c   1.000
_cell.angle_alpha   90.00
_cell.angle_beta   90.00
_cell.angle_gamma   90.00
#
_symmetry.space_group_name_H-M   'P 1'
#
loop_
_entity.id
_entity.type
_entity.pdbx_description
1 polymer ?
#
loop_
_entity_poly.entity_id
_entity_poly.type
_entity_poly.pdbx_seq_one_letter_code
_entity_poly.pdbx_strand_id
1 'polypeptide(L)'
;MRATEHRLKTAHPGVRCAVVSWLLLAAPLSAWAASGCDDLGGQPIHPNVDWEMDVKPILNNMLGGRCSGCHNGAIPPDMTDNGVDAIFKLVNFYVTPGRPQESQLFIKVNCDVPDSGGRMPLAGANLSTLQQELLYDWIAQGARGESPPGAISRDFIFRDGGESLRESPAESD
;
A
#
# COMPACT_ATOMS: atom_id res chain seq x y z
N MET A 1 61.16 31.07 -41.61
CA MET A 1 62.17 31.26 -40.54
C MET A 1 61.85 30.27 -39.43
N ARG A 2 62.70 29.24 -39.25
CA ARG A 2 62.65 28.27 -38.14
C ARG A 2 63.99 28.36 -37.41
N ALA A 3 63.94 28.39 -36.08
CA ALA A 3 64.98 28.11 -35.07
C ALA A 3 64.51 28.80 -33.77
N THR A 4 64.69 28.35 -32.53
CA THR A 4 65.23 27.14 -31.89
C THR A 4 64.82 27.25 -30.40
N GLU A 5 64.84 26.12 -29.70
CA GLU A 5 64.39 25.89 -28.32
C GLU A 5 65.15 26.69 -27.24
N HIS A 6 64.57 26.84 -26.02
CA HIS A 6 65.31 26.63 -24.77
C HIS A 6 64.39 26.21 -23.60
N ARG A 7 64.84 25.14 -22.94
CA ARG A 7 64.33 24.34 -21.82
C ARG A 7 64.52 25.01 -20.44
N LEU A 8 63.68 24.68 -19.45
CA LEU A 8 64.02 24.41 -18.01
C LEU A 8 62.74 23.89 -17.28
N LYS A 9 62.57 22.60 -16.98
CA LYS A 9 62.91 21.85 -15.74
C LYS A 9 62.62 22.56 -14.41
N THR A 10 61.62 22.06 -13.66
CA THR A 10 61.74 21.66 -12.23
C THR A 10 60.60 20.70 -11.84
N ALA A 11 60.98 19.65 -11.09
CA ALA A 11 60.10 18.65 -10.47
C ALA A 11 59.92 19.00 -8.98
N HIS A 12 58.78 18.65 -8.39
CA HIS A 12 58.61 18.61 -6.93
C HIS A 12 58.00 17.26 -6.50
N PRO A 13 58.59 16.58 -5.50
CA PRO A 13 58.13 15.29 -5.02
C PRO A 13 57.13 15.41 -3.86
N GLY A 14 56.18 14.48 -3.83
CA GLY A 14 55.78 13.73 -2.63
C GLY A 14 55.12 14.47 -1.47
N VAL A 15 53.79 14.38 -1.39
CA VAL A 15 53.07 14.31 -0.11
C VAL A 15 51.98 13.25 -0.24
N ARG A 16 52.18 12.07 0.37
CA ARG A 16 51.13 11.06 0.51
C ARG A 16 50.37 11.32 1.80
N CYS A 17 49.20 11.96 1.71
CA CYS A 17 48.23 12.00 2.80
C CYS A 17 47.60 10.61 2.95
N ALA A 18 47.95 9.90 4.03
CA ALA A 18 47.20 8.72 4.46
C ALA A 18 45.88 9.19 5.07
N VAL A 19 44.76 8.91 4.40
CA VAL A 19 43.42 9.22 4.90
C VAL A 19 42.93 8.00 5.68
N VAL A 20 42.87 8.13 7.01
CA VAL A 20 42.25 7.15 7.90
C VAL A 20 40.74 7.20 7.65
N SER A 21 40.23 6.22 6.89
CA SER A 21 38.80 6.07 6.63
C SER A 21 38.10 5.58 7.90
N TRP A 22 37.34 6.48 8.50
CA TRP A 22 36.37 6.13 9.53
C TRP A 22 35.19 5.42 8.86
N LEU A 23 35.09 4.11 9.08
CA LEU A 23 33.89 3.33 8.76
C LEU A 23 32.74 3.80 9.65
N LEU A 24 31.89 4.67 9.11
CA LEU A 24 30.58 4.96 9.68
C LEU A 24 29.70 3.72 9.48
N LEU A 25 29.50 2.95 10.54
CA LEU A 25 28.40 1.97 10.60
C LEU A 25 27.08 2.74 10.61
N ALA A 26 26.46 2.86 9.45
CA ALA A 26 25.06 3.27 9.35
C ALA A 26 24.21 2.12 9.90
N ALA A 27 23.75 2.25 11.15
CA ALA A 27 22.70 1.37 11.67
C ALA A 27 21.40 1.66 10.89
N PRO A 28 20.71 0.64 10.36
CA PRO A 28 19.46 0.84 9.65
C PRO A 28 18.43 1.42 10.64
N LEU A 29 17.81 2.53 10.27
CA LEU A 29 16.62 3.02 10.94
C LEU A 29 15.53 1.98 10.70
N SER A 30 15.19 1.20 11.73
CA SER A 30 14.07 0.27 11.70
C SER A 30 12.78 1.07 11.53
N ALA A 31 12.30 1.19 10.29
CA ALA A 31 10.91 1.54 10.05
C ALA A 31 10.06 0.37 10.58
N TRP A 32 9.18 0.65 11.54
CA TRP A 32 8.17 -0.32 11.94
C TRP A 32 7.23 -0.51 10.76
N ALA A 33 7.42 -1.61 10.02
CA ALA A 33 6.48 -2.04 9.01
C ALA A 33 5.31 -2.75 9.68
N ALA A 34 4.11 -2.61 9.09
CA ALA A 34 2.94 -3.35 9.51
C ALA A 34 3.25 -4.85 9.60
N SER A 35 2.76 -5.51 10.66
CA SER A 35 3.01 -6.94 10.91
C SER A 35 1.80 -7.64 11.50
N GLY A 36 1.82 -8.97 11.47
CA GLY A 36 0.67 -9.81 11.85
C GLY A 36 -0.52 -9.60 10.92
N CYS A 37 -0.26 -9.49 9.62
CA CYS A 37 -1.29 -9.36 8.60
C CYS A 37 -1.91 -10.71 8.30
N ASP A 38 -3.24 -10.79 8.27
CA ASP A 38 -3.95 -12.00 7.86
C ASP A 38 -3.52 -12.39 6.43
N ASP A 39 -3.20 -13.66 6.21
CA ASP A 39 -2.79 -14.19 4.91
C ASP A 39 -4.02 -14.46 4.04
N LEU A 40 -4.13 -13.70 2.94
CA LEU A 40 -5.18 -13.85 1.94
C LEU A 40 -4.70 -14.58 0.67
N GLY A 41 -3.45 -15.05 0.64
CA GLY A 41 -2.84 -15.63 -0.55
C GLY A 41 -3.59 -16.84 -1.06
N GLY A 42 -3.99 -17.75 -0.16
CA GLY A 42 -4.78 -18.94 -0.50
C GLY A 42 -6.26 -18.70 -0.81
N GLN A 43 -6.75 -17.45 -0.75
CA GLN A 43 -8.16 -17.14 -0.96
C GLN A 43 -8.46 -16.83 -2.43
N PRO A 44 -9.67 -17.17 -2.94
CA PRO A 44 -10.05 -16.91 -4.32
C PRO A 44 -10.15 -15.41 -4.59
N ILE A 45 -9.68 -14.96 -5.76
CA ILE A 45 -9.86 -13.57 -6.22
C ILE A 45 -11.32 -13.34 -6.64
N HIS A 46 -11.89 -12.23 -6.20
CA HIS A 46 -13.21 -11.72 -6.59
C HIS A 46 -13.06 -10.72 -7.74
N PRO A 47 -13.38 -11.07 -8.99
CA PRO A 47 -13.36 -10.12 -10.09
C PRO A 47 -14.57 -9.19 -10.02
N ASN A 48 -14.42 -7.96 -10.51
CA ASN A 48 -15.51 -6.98 -10.59
C ASN A 48 -16.10 -6.58 -9.24
N VAL A 49 -15.26 -6.42 -8.22
CA VAL A 49 -15.73 -5.91 -6.93
C VAL A 49 -16.28 -4.51 -7.10
N ASP A 50 -17.52 -4.33 -6.68
CA ASP A 50 -18.32 -3.14 -6.86
C ASP A 50 -18.33 -2.29 -5.57
N TRP A 51 -18.14 -0.99 -5.72
CA TRP A 51 -18.12 -0.09 -4.56
C TRP A 51 -19.45 -0.08 -3.81
N GLU A 52 -20.57 0.09 -4.51
CA GLU A 52 -21.89 0.25 -3.89
C GLU A 52 -22.42 -1.07 -3.32
N MET A 53 -22.13 -2.19 -3.99
CA MET A 53 -22.70 -3.50 -3.64
C MET A 53 -21.82 -4.30 -2.68
N ASP A 54 -20.49 -4.20 -2.78
CA ASP A 54 -19.59 -5.06 -2.03
C ASP A 54 -18.83 -4.29 -0.93
N VAL A 55 -18.27 -3.12 -1.26
CA VAL A 55 -17.34 -2.42 -0.36
C VAL A 55 -18.05 -1.50 0.62
N LYS A 56 -18.88 -0.59 0.11
CA LYS A 56 -19.60 0.40 0.91
C LYS A 56 -20.47 -0.24 2.00
N PRO A 57 -21.15 -1.39 1.76
CA PRO A 57 -21.85 -2.12 2.83
C PRO A 57 -20.97 -2.59 3.99
N ILE A 58 -19.69 -2.90 3.74
CA ILE A 58 -18.69 -3.26 4.76
C ILE A 58 -18.35 -2.03 5.62
N LEU A 59 -18.35 -0.84 5.04
CA LEU A 59 -18.02 0.40 5.75
C LEU A 59 -19.23 1.01 6.48
N ASN A 60 -20.41 0.96 5.86
CA ASN A 60 -21.52 1.85 6.22
C ASN A 60 -22.61 1.25 7.10
N ASN A 61 -22.86 -0.07 7.10
CA ASN A 61 -23.63 -0.83 8.13
C ASN A 61 -24.24 -2.15 7.63
N MET A 62 -24.35 -2.42 6.32
CA MET A 62 -25.22 -3.51 5.86
C MET A 62 -24.66 -4.92 6.06
N LEU A 63 -23.33 -5.08 6.19
CA LEU A 63 -22.69 -6.39 6.41
C LEU A 63 -21.89 -6.45 7.73
N GLY A 64 -22.33 -5.74 8.77
CA GLY A 64 -21.64 -5.67 10.06
C GLY A 64 -20.65 -4.51 10.22
N GLY A 65 -20.65 -3.57 9.27
CA GLY A 65 -19.78 -2.40 9.26
C GLY A 65 -20.07 -1.39 10.36
N ARG A 66 -19.20 -1.31 11.38
CA ARG A 66 -19.25 -0.30 12.46
C ARG A 66 -18.42 0.95 12.17
N CYS A 67 -17.80 1.01 10.99
CA CYS A 67 -16.78 2.00 10.68
C CYS A 67 -17.37 3.41 10.76
N SER A 68 -18.46 3.66 10.03
CA SER A 68 -19.16 4.95 10.01
C SER A 68 -19.69 5.41 11.37
N GLY A 69 -19.87 4.51 12.35
CA GLY A 69 -20.29 4.87 13.71
C GLY A 69 -19.27 5.75 14.45
N CYS A 70 -17.98 5.44 14.30
CA CYS A 70 -16.88 6.27 14.82
C CYS A 70 -16.34 7.25 13.76
N HIS A 71 -16.30 6.82 12.51
CA HIS A 71 -15.83 7.56 11.34
C HIS A 71 -16.95 8.37 10.69
N ASN A 72 -17.62 9.20 11.49
CA ASN A 72 -18.80 9.98 11.10
C ASN A 72 -18.51 11.43 10.69
N GLY A 73 -17.24 11.76 10.43
CA GLY A 73 -16.77 13.13 10.20
C GLY A 73 -16.09 13.77 11.42
N ALA A 74 -16.29 13.23 12.63
CA ALA A 74 -15.58 13.69 13.82
C ALA A 74 -14.15 13.10 13.94
N ILE A 75 -13.96 11.87 13.46
CA ILE A 75 -12.67 11.15 13.49
C ILE A 75 -12.32 10.75 12.05
N PRO A 76 -11.16 11.17 11.52
CA PRO A 76 -10.76 10.81 10.16
C PRO A 76 -10.33 9.32 10.04
N PRO A 77 -10.48 8.69 8.86
CA PRO A 77 -11.23 9.20 7.71
C PRO A 77 -12.72 9.36 8.00
N ASP A 78 -13.41 10.27 7.31
CA ASP A 78 -14.87 10.29 7.28
C ASP A 78 -15.36 9.22 6.29
N MET A 79 -16.11 8.24 6.80
CA MET A 79 -16.64 7.14 6.01
C MET A 79 -18.15 7.28 5.75
N THR A 80 -18.75 8.44 6.05
CA THR A 80 -20.16 8.69 5.75
C THR A 80 -20.35 9.20 4.33
N ASP A 81 -21.58 9.16 3.83
CA ASP A 81 -21.97 9.80 2.56
C ASP A 81 -22.47 11.25 2.75
N ASN A 82 -22.10 11.87 3.87
CA ASN A 82 -22.50 13.25 4.13
C ASN A 82 -21.79 14.20 3.14
N GLY A 83 -22.58 14.84 2.28
CA GLY A 83 -22.14 15.83 1.28
C GLY A 83 -21.58 15.22 -0.01
N VAL A 84 -20.67 14.25 0.12
CA VAL A 84 -20.11 13.46 -0.99
C VAL A 84 -20.00 12.00 -0.56
N ASP A 85 -20.00 11.10 -1.54
CA ASP A 85 -19.81 9.67 -1.30
C ASP A 85 -18.47 9.41 -0.58
N ALA A 86 -18.48 8.47 0.37
CA ALA A 86 -17.29 8.10 1.13
C ALA A 86 -16.10 7.69 0.25
N ILE A 87 -16.33 7.16 -0.96
CA ILE A 87 -15.22 6.80 -1.87
C ILE A 87 -14.31 7.99 -2.18
N PHE A 88 -14.90 9.18 -2.38
CA PHE A 88 -14.14 10.40 -2.71
C PHE A 88 -13.34 10.94 -1.53
N LYS A 89 -13.65 10.49 -0.31
CA LYS A 89 -12.95 10.85 0.92
C LYS A 89 -11.82 9.85 1.23
N LEU A 90 -11.91 8.63 0.70
CA LEU A 90 -10.99 7.53 0.98
C LEU A 90 -9.91 7.38 -0.08
N VAL A 91 -10.30 7.38 -1.36
CA VAL A 91 -9.38 7.13 -2.47
C VAL A 91 -8.37 8.26 -2.61
N ASN A 92 -7.10 7.89 -2.78
CA ASN A 92 -5.90 8.75 -2.79
C ASN A 92 -5.48 9.36 -1.44
N PHE A 93 -6.27 9.19 -0.37
CA PHE A 93 -5.91 9.65 0.97
C PHE A 93 -5.58 8.49 1.92
N TYR A 94 -6.39 7.44 1.89
CA TYR A 94 -6.27 6.25 2.73
C TYR A 94 -6.21 4.96 1.91
N VAL A 95 -6.57 5.05 0.64
CA VAL A 95 -6.52 3.97 -0.35
C VAL A 95 -5.65 4.41 -1.51
N THR A 96 -4.64 3.61 -1.83
CA THR A 96 -3.79 3.77 -3.01
C THR A 96 -4.29 2.79 -4.07
N PRO A 97 -4.94 3.26 -5.16
CA PRO A 97 -5.44 2.38 -6.21
C PRO A 97 -4.37 1.43 -6.75
N GLY A 98 -4.72 0.14 -6.88
CA GLY A 98 -3.83 -0.92 -7.37
C GLY A 98 -2.79 -1.40 -6.36
N ARG A 99 -2.72 -0.81 -5.16
CA ARG A 99 -1.69 -1.13 -4.14
C ARG A 99 -2.35 -1.39 -2.77
N PRO A 100 -3.01 -2.56 -2.59
CA PRO A 100 -3.70 -2.89 -1.35
C PRO A 100 -2.77 -2.90 -0.14
N GLN A 101 -1.57 -3.47 -0.27
CA GLN A 101 -0.58 -3.57 0.80
C GLN A 101 0.02 -2.21 1.23
N GLU A 102 -0.15 -1.16 0.43
CA GLU A 102 0.27 0.21 0.77
C GLU A 102 -0.89 1.12 1.14
N SER A 103 -2.11 0.58 1.12
CA SER A 103 -3.31 1.34 1.45
C SER A 103 -3.54 1.27 2.95
N GLN A 104 -3.46 2.42 3.62
CA GLN A 104 -3.69 2.52 5.07
C GLN A 104 -5.02 1.90 5.49
N LEU A 105 -6.09 2.06 4.70
CA LEU A 105 -7.38 1.44 4.97
C LEU A 105 -7.24 -0.09 5.12
N PHE A 106 -6.55 -0.74 4.19
CA PHE A 106 -6.39 -2.19 4.18
C PHE A 106 -5.45 -2.67 5.30
N ILE A 107 -4.30 -2.02 5.47
CA ILE A 107 -3.36 -2.30 6.56
C ILE A 107 -4.08 -2.28 7.92
N LYS A 108 -4.94 -1.27 8.15
CA LYS A 108 -5.67 -1.12 9.41
C LYS A 108 -6.64 -2.26 9.67
N VAL A 109 -7.27 -2.85 8.67
CA VAL A 109 -8.25 -3.93 8.88
C VAL A 109 -7.63 -5.33 8.86
N ASN A 110 -6.49 -5.47 8.20
CA ASN A 110 -5.84 -6.76 7.94
C ASN A 110 -4.72 -7.09 8.94
N CYS A 111 -4.02 -6.09 9.48
CA CYS A 111 -2.81 -6.30 10.28
C CYS A 111 -3.02 -6.04 11.76
N ASP A 112 -2.51 -6.94 12.61
CA ASP A 112 -2.53 -6.82 14.08
C ASP A 112 -1.76 -5.60 14.57
N VAL A 113 -0.61 -5.31 13.94
CA VAL A 113 0.21 -4.15 14.26
C VAL A 113 0.38 -3.31 12.99
N PRO A 114 -0.50 -2.31 12.75
CA PRO A 114 -0.36 -1.40 11.61
C PRO A 114 0.72 -0.33 11.83
N ASP A 115 1.16 0.33 10.75
CA ASP A 115 2.21 1.38 10.79
C ASP A 115 1.90 2.57 11.71
N SER A 116 0.62 2.78 12.04
CA SER A 116 0.18 3.81 12.96
C SER A 116 -1.05 3.34 13.72
N GLY A 117 -1.29 3.86 14.93
CA GLY A 117 -2.48 3.55 15.72
C GLY A 117 -2.63 2.05 16.01
N GLY A 118 -3.85 1.52 15.94
CA GLY A 118 -4.14 0.09 16.11
C GLY A 118 -5.04 -0.46 15.01
N ARG A 119 -5.20 -1.79 15.00
CA ARG A 119 -6.09 -2.53 14.09
C ARG A 119 -7.54 -2.04 14.23
N MET A 120 -8.24 -1.99 13.12
CA MET A 120 -9.64 -1.59 12.99
C MET A 120 -10.52 -2.80 12.66
N PRO A 121 -11.77 -2.83 13.19
CA PRO A 121 -12.36 -1.87 14.10
C PRO A 121 -11.76 -1.94 15.52
N LEU A 122 -11.63 -0.78 16.20
CA LEU A 122 -11.10 -0.74 17.59
C LEU A 122 -11.97 -1.49 18.60
N ALA A 123 -13.27 -1.61 18.30
CA ALA A 123 -14.22 -2.30 19.15
C ALA A 123 -15.16 -3.17 18.31
N GLY A 124 -15.28 -4.44 18.69
CA GLY A 124 -16.05 -5.43 17.95
C GLY A 124 -15.16 -6.55 17.41
N ALA A 125 -15.74 -7.41 16.58
CA ALA A 125 -14.98 -8.40 15.86
C ALA A 125 -14.21 -7.76 14.70
N ASN A 126 -13.06 -8.32 14.35
CA ASN A 126 -12.36 -8.02 13.11
C ASN A 126 -13.25 -8.32 11.91
N LEU A 127 -12.93 -7.71 10.77
CA LEU A 127 -13.57 -8.06 9.50
C LEU A 127 -13.35 -9.55 9.21
N SER A 128 -14.38 -10.20 8.66
CA SER A 128 -14.26 -11.58 8.19
C SER A 128 -13.29 -11.67 7.02
N THR A 129 -12.74 -12.85 6.76
CA THR A 129 -11.83 -13.08 5.62
C THR A 129 -12.45 -12.60 4.31
N LEU A 130 -13.71 -12.92 4.03
CA LEU A 130 -14.42 -12.45 2.83
C LEU A 130 -14.48 -10.91 2.74
N GLN A 131 -14.67 -10.21 3.86
CA GLN A 131 -14.70 -8.73 3.84
C GLN A 131 -13.32 -8.15 3.56
N GLN A 132 -12.27 -8.77 4.10
CA GLN A 132 -10.88 -8.37 3.83
C GLN A 132 -10.54 -8.65 2.36
N GLU A 133 -10.95 -9.79 1.81
CA GLU A 133 -10.80 -10.17 0.40
C GLU A 133 -11.45 -9.16 -0.55
N LEU A 134 -12.71 -8.77 -0.30
CA LEU A 134 -13.42 -7.78 -1.10
C LEU A 134 -12.73 -6.41 -1.06
N LEU A 135 -12.28 -5.97 0.11
CA LEU A 135 -11.50 -4.74 0.24
C LEU A 135 -10.18 -4.81 -0.52
N TYR A 136 -9.42 -5.90 -0.36
CA TYR A 136 -8.16 -6.11 -1.06
C TYR A 136 -8.37 -6.01 -2.58
N ASP A 137 -9.33 -6.77 -3.09
CA ASP A 137 -9.56 -6.90 -4.53
C ASP A 137 -10.11 -5.64 -5.16
N TRP A 138 -11.00 -4.93 -4.46
CA TRP A 138 -11.46 -3.62 -4.91
C TRP A 138 -10.29 -2.65 -5.07
N ILE A 139 -9.37 -2.60 -4.09
CA ILE A 139 -8.18 -1.76 -4.17
C ILE A 139 -7.28 -2.22 -5.32
N ALA A 140 -7.00 -3.53 -5.42
CA ALA A 140 -6.19 -4.11 -6.49
C ALA A 140 -6.76 -3.83 -7.89
N GLN A 141 -8.09 -3.77 -8.02
CA GLN A 141 -8.81 -3.43 -9.25
C GLN A 141 -8.85 -1.92 -9.57
N GLY A 142 -8.19 -1.11 -8.74
CA GLY A 142 -8.05 0.33 -8.93
C GLY A 142 -9.02 1.18 -8.13
N ALA A 143 -9.64 0.63 -7.07
CA ALA A 143 -10.51 1.34 -6.14
C ALA A 143 -11.59 2.18 -6.84
N ARG A 144 -12.30 1.57 -7.79
CA ARG A 144 -13.29 2.27 -8.64
C ARG A 144 -14.63 2.40 -7.92
N GLY A 145 -15.33 3.50 -8.15
CA GLY A 145 -16.66 3.78 -7.58
C GLY A 145 -17.83 3.49 -8.51
N GLU A 146 -17.55 3.07 -9.74
CA GLU A 146 -18.56 2.85 -10.76
C GLU A 146 -19.14 1.45 -10.62
N SER A 147 -20.45 1.35 -10.37
CA SER A 147 -21.20 0.15 -10.76
C SER A 147 -21.28 0.11 -12.27
N PRO A 148 -20.95 -0.99 -12.97
CA PRO A 148 -20.93 -0.93 -14.42
C PRO A 148 -22.36 -1.07 -14.96
N PRO A 149 -22.81 -0.17 -15.87
CA PRO A 149 -23.64 -0.60 -16.98
C PRO A 149 -22.76 -0.60 -18.23
N GLY A 150 -21.99 -1.68 -18.41
CA GLY A 150 -21.16 -1.84 -19.59
C GLY A 150 -20.10 -2.91 -19.44
N ALA A 151 -20.49 -4.16 -19.71
CA ALA A 151 -19.58 -5.29 -19.80
C ALA A 151 -18.44 -4.99 -20.78
N ILE A 152 -17.24 -4.79 -20.26
CA ILE A 152 -16.04 -5.32 -20.90
C ILE A 152 -15.63 -6.49 -20.02
N SER A 153 -15.80 -7.69 -20.56
CA SER A 153 -15.28 -8.90 -19.94
C SER A 153 -13.81 -8.64 -19.59
N ARG A 154 -13.46 -8.76 -18.31
CA ARG A 154 -12.08 -8.62 -17.82
C ARG A 154 -11.24 -9.83 -18.24
N ASP A 155 -11.32 -10.22 -19.51
CA ASP A 155 -10.62 -11.35 -20.15
C ASP A 155 -9.13 -11.08 -20.42
N PHE A 156 -8.55 -10.11 -19.74
CA PHE A 156 -7.12 -9.95 -19.63
C PHE A 156 -6.86 -9.74 -18.13
N ILE A 157 -6.13 -10.59 -17.40
CA ILE A 157 -4.84 -11.17 -17.76
C ILE A 157 -4.68 -12.48 -16.98
N PHE A 158 -4.67 -13.60 -17.70
CA PHE A 158 -3.88 -14.76 -17.32
C PHE A 158 -2.43 -14.27 -17.16
N ARG A 159 -2.05 -13.81 -15.97
CA ARG A 159 -0.64 -13.67 -15.61
C ARG A 159 -0.27 -15.07 -15.14
N ASP A 160 0.27 -15.82 -16.10
CA ASP A 160 1.04 -17.05 -15.85
C ASP A 160 0.27 -18.38 -15.67
N GLY A 161 -0.97 -18.51 -16.16
CA GLY A 161 -1.56 -19.85 -16.45
C GLY A 161 -1.80 -20.79 -15.24
N GLY A 162 -1.53 -20.30 -14.04
CA GLY A 162 -1.81 -20.83 -12.70
C GLY A 162 -1.24 -19.72 -11.81
N GLU A 163 -2.05 -18.91 -11.13
CA GLU A 163 -2.81 -19.24 -9.95
C GLU A 163 -3.99 -18.24 -9.86
N SER A 164 -5.18 -18.67 -9.42
CA SER A 164 -6.32 -17.78 -9.12
C SER A 164 -6.26 -17.17 -7.72
N LEU A 165 -5.04 -17.04 -7.19
CA LEU A 165 -4.74 -16.81 -5.78
C LEU A 165 -4.02 -15.47 -5.61
N ARG A 166 -4.21 -14.82 -4.46
CA ARG A 166 -3.58 -13.53 -4.18
C ARG A 166 -2.10 -13.72 -3.85
N GLU A 167 -1.29 -12.69 -4.08
CA GLU A 167 0.11 -12.68 -3.63
C GLU A 167 0.13 -12.41 -2.12
N SER A 168 0.65 -13.35 -1.32
CA SER A 168 0.82 -13.18 0.12
C SER A 168 1.77 -12.02 0.44
N PRO A 169 1.60 -11.30 1.57
CA PRO A 169 2.62 -10.38 2.05
C PRO A 169 3.91 -11.17 2.30
N ALA A 170 5.02 -10.74 1.72
CA ALA A 170 6.30 -11.41 1.88
C ALA A 170 6.70 -11.45 3.36
N GLU A 171 6.70 -12.65 3.94
CA GLU A 171 7.39 -12.94 5.20
C GLU A 171 8.88 -12.63 4.99
N SER A 172 9.38 -11.61 5.68
CA SER A 172 10.81 -11.34 5.76
C SER A 172 11.43 -12.31 6.77
N ASP A 173 12.08 -13.36 6.27
CA ASP A 173 13.01 -14.22 7.01
C ASP A 173 14.20 -13.44 7.59
#